data_AF-A0A964FCN8-F1
#
_entry.id   AF-A0A964FCN8-F1
#
_cell.length_a   1.000
_cell.length_b   1.000
_cell.length_c   1.000
_cell.angle_alpha   90.00
_cell.angle_beta   90.00
_cell.angle_gamma   90.00
#
_symmetry.space_group_name_H-M   'P 1'
#
loop_
_entity.id
_entity.type
_entity.pdbx_description
1 polymer ?
#
loop_
_entity_poly.entity_id
_entity_poly.type
_entity_poly.pdbx_seq_one_letter_code
_entity_poly.pdbx_strand_id
1 'polypeptide(L)'
;MPAPTIAIDLEAIAENTRAIVGRCAAQGVAVYGVTKATGGLPMVGRAMLRGGATGLGESRIDNVRRLRRGGLTCPIMMLRIPSITEAPDVVRLCDASLNSERAVLEALDTAAVQQARVHDVIVMLEMGDRREGVSAEELMPLCELVLESPGLRLAGLGANFMCASGVLPTMQKLEALAAHVEAVEARFGVRLDTVSGGNSANLPLMEQAAMPARINQLRIGAAILRGENSITGDTLPWLRGDAFSLEAELVEIKTKHSLPEGETGRDAFGMVKTFVDRGERVRGIVNLGRVDMRPEGLTARDPDVEITTASSDHLIVDLTGSKRFAVGDPIRFDMDYGALVQAFLSPYVEKHLVGREKIAPRPTRLRLFAPGALAARPETAAFLAEVREVGLATATDGATDPGDLPLWICARRAETWESITTGISDRAELGLLWCDSELGPAAAAEPESLALVGLRTATREESDLIRRRDVLALTMEDIDLVGIREAMRRALQRVTVLSDGFALVLDASVGRGMEPDELEAGLSYRECSTAMELVAASGGLKALALTGFDADASPSALKAAYGYLLSALGKRILRGETR
;
A
#
# COMPACT_ATOMS: atom_id res chain seq x y z
N MET A 1 8.60 24.94 21.62
CA MET A 1 8.13 23.70 22.26
C MET A 1 8.12 22.64 21.18
N PRO A 2 8.71 21.45 21.39
CA PRO A 2 8.61 20.36 20.43
C PRO A 2 7.12 20.04 20.21
N ALA A 3 6.73 19.85 18.96
CA ALA A 3 5.35 19.53 18.63
C ALA A 3 4.99 18.15 19.21
N PRO A 4 3.72 17.93 19.63
CA PRO A 4 3.24 16.58 19.91
C PRO A 4 3.54 15.66 18.74
N THR A 5 4.00 14.45 19.02
CA THR A 5 4.50 13.52 18.00
C THR A 5 3.81 12.17 18.10
N ILE A 6 3.34 11.63 16.98
CA ILE A 6 2.90 10.24 16.86
C ILE A 6 4.05 9.41 16.34
N ALA A 7 4.50 8.43 17.12
CA ALA A 7 5.33 7.34 16.65
C ALA A 7 4.47 6.29 15.93
N ILE A 8 4.91 5.86 14.75
CA ILE A 8 4.20 4.93 13.85
C ILE A 8 5.11 3.73 13.56
N ASP A 9 4.87 2.60 14.21
CA ASP A 9 5.62 1.36 13.97
C ASP A 9 5.10 0.65 12.71
N LEU A 10 5.87 0.75 11.63
CA LEU A 10 5.53 0.15 10.34
C LEU A 10 5.68 -1.38 10.34
N GLU A 11 6.50 -1.94 11.23
CA GLU A 11 6.63 -3.39 11.34
C GLU A 11 5.43 -3.98 12.06
N ALA A 12 4.98 -3.35 13.15
CA ALA A 12 3.74 -3.75 13.84
C ALA A 12 2.53 -3.76 12.88
N ILE A 13 2.42 -2.75 12.00
CA ILE A 13 1.36 -2.70 10.98
C ILE A 13 1.48 -3.86 9.97
N ALA A 14 2.70 -4.19 9.52
CA ALA A 14 2.94 -5.28 8.59
C ALA A 14 2.66 -6.65 9.25
N GLU A 15 3.10 -6.86 10.49
CA GLU A 15 2.84 -8.06 11.29
C GLU A 15 1.34 -8.28 11.52
N ASN A 16 0.63 -7.22 11.93
CA ASN A 16 -0.83 -7.26 12.09
C ASN A 16 -1.51 -7.64 10.77
N THR A 17 -1.08 -7.01 9.67
CA THR A 17 -1.65 -7.30 8.36
C THR A 17 -1.39 -8.75 7.95
N ARG A 18 -0.18 -9.28 8.16
CA ARG A 18 0.20 -10.68 7.88
C ARG A 18 -0.65 -11.67 8.68
N ALA A 19 -0.85 -11.39 9.97
CA ALA A 19 -1.65 -12.24 10.85
C ALA A 19 -3.14 -12.27 10.43
N ILE A 20 -3.68 -11.14 9.98
CA ILE A 20 -5.05 -11.02 9.46
C ILE A 20 -5.18 -11.73 8.10
N VAL A 21 -4.28 -11.43 7.17
CA VAL A 21 -4.27 -12.02 5.81
C VAL A 21 -4.18 -13.53 5.89
N GLY A 22 -3.29 -14.10 6.71
CA GLY A 22 -3.18 -15.55 6.86
C GLY A 22 -4.48 -16.22 7.34
N ARG A 23 -5.19 -15.60 8.28
CA ARG A 23 -6.49 -16.10 8.78
C ARG A 23 -7.60 -15.97 7.72
N CYS A 24 -7.65 -14.85 7.01
CA CYS A 24 -8.64 -14.63 5.96
C CYS A 24 -8.40 -15.55 4.76
N ALA A 25 -7.14 -15.74 4.34
CA ALA A 25 -6.77 -16.60 3.23
C ALA A 25 -7.12 -18.07 3.49
N ALA A 26 -7.01 -18.54 4.74
CA ALA A 26 -7.43 -19.88 5.13
C ALA A 26 -8.95 -20.14 4.91
N GLN A 27 -9.74 -19.08 4.74
CA GLN A 27 -11.17 -19.14 4.43
C GLN A 27 -11.48 -18.65 3.00
N GLY A 28 -10.48 -18.45 2.15
CA GLY A 28 -10.66 -17.94 0.77
C GLY A 28 -11.01 -16.46 0.67
N VAL A 29 -10.72 -15.67 1.71
CA VAL A 29 -11.06 -14.24 1.79
C VAL A 29 -9.82 -13.38 1.57
N ALA A 30 -9.85 -12.54 0.54
CA ALA A 30 -8.84 -11.52 0.29
C ALA A 30 -9.02 -10.29 1.20
N VAL A 31 -7.94 -9.59 1.52
CA VAL A 31 -7.96 -8.43 2.42
C VAL A 31 -7.51 -7.18 1.67
N TYR A 32 -8.34 -6.14 1.73
CA TYR A 32 -7.94 -4.78 1.37
C TYR A 32 -7.60 -4.01 2.65
N GLY A 33 -6.39 -3.47 2.71
CA GLY A 33 -5.91 -2.65 3.81
C GLY A 33 -6.45 -1.23 3.74
N VAL A 34 -7.16 -0.77 4.77
CA VAL A 34 -7.83 0.54 4.77
C VAL A 34 -6.94 1.59 5.42
N THR A 35 -6.40 2.51 4.62
CA THR A 35 -5.40 3.52 5.05
C THR A 35 -6.00 4.82 5.57
N LYS A 36 -7.34 4.96 5.53
CA LYS A 36 -8.05 6.22 5.80
C LYS A 36 -7.71 6.90 7.13
N ALA A 37 -7.48 6.12 8.18
CA ALA A 37 -7.16 6.65 9.51
C ALA A 37 -5.78 7.31 9.57
N THR A 38 -4.90 6.97 8.63
CA THR A 38 -3.56 7.56 8.49
C THR A 38 -3.49 8.59 7.36
N GLY A 39 -4.65 9.01 6.83
CA GLY A 39 -4.73 9.96 5.73
C GLY A 39 -4.05 9.46 4.45
N GLY A 40 -4.07 8.16 4.17
CA GLY A 40 -3.35 7.59 3.02
C GLY A 40 -1.85 7.84 3.07
N LEU A 41 -1.23 7.77 4.25
CA LEU A 41 0.22 7.88 4.39
C LEU A 41 0.88 6.73 3.60
N PRO A 42 1.70 7.01 2.56
CA PRO A 42 2.25 5.98 1.68
C PRO A 42 2.98 4.86 2.41
N MET A 43 3.67 5.18 3.49
CA MET A 43 4.40 4.20 4.30
C MET A 43 3.53 3.21 5.03
N VAL A 44 2.37 3.66 5.53
CA VAL A 44 1.38 2.76 6.12
C VAL A 44 0.78 1.87 5.05
N GLY A 45 0.47 2.42 3.87
CA GLY A 45 0.00 1.64 2.73
C GLY A 45 0.99 0.55 2.31
N ARG A 46 2.30 0.87 2.25
CA ARG A 46 3.36 -0.11 1.96
C ARG A 46 3.46 -1.18 3.04
N ALA A 47 3.40 -0.80 4.32
CA ALA A 47 3.41 -1.75 5.42
C ALA A 47 2.23 -2.75 5.34
N MET A 48 1.03 -2.27 4.97
CA MET A 48 -0.12 -3.14 4.72
C MET A 48 0.12 -4.11 3.56
N LEU A 49 0.61 -3.62 2.42
CA LEU A 49 0.93 -4.48 1.27
C LEU A 49 1.99 -5.53 1.62
N ARG A 50 3.01 -5.14 2.40
CA ARG A 50 4.05 -6.06 2.91
C ARG A 50 3.52 -7.10 3.88
N GLY A 51 2.41 -6.84 4.55
CA GLY A 51 1.70 -7.88 5.30
C GLY A 51 0.80 -8.76 4.44
N GLY A 52 0.80 -8.61 3.11
CA GLY A 52 0.02 -9.42 2.19
C GLY A 52 -1.38 -8.88 1.84
N ALA A 53 -1.69 -7.62 2.17
CA ALA A 53 -2.93 -7.01 1.68
C ALA A 53 -2.95 -6.99 0.14
N THR A 54 -4.06 -7.43 -0.46
CA THR A 54 -4.21 -7.55 -1.93
C THR A 54 -4.32 -6.20 -2.62
N GLY A 55 -4.82 -5.20 -1.89
CA GLY A 55 -4.98 -3.82 -2.35
C GLY A 55 -5.27 -2.90 -1.17
N LEU A 56 -5.50 -1.62 -1.46
CA LEU A 56 -5.78 -0.61 -0.44
C LEU A 56 -7.18 -0.04 -0.59
N GLY A 57 -7.81 0.29 0.54
CA GLY A 57 -9.07 1.01 0.60
C GLY A 57 -8.88 2.43 1.13
N GLU A 58 -9.44 3.42 0.44
CA GLU A 58 -9.36 4.82 0.89
C GLU A 58 -10.68 5.56 0.66
N SER A 59 -10.97 6.53 1.51
CA SER A 59 -12.24 7.27 1.57
C SER A 59 -12.16 8.69 1.00
N ARG A 60 -10.96 9.19 0.70
CA ARG A 60 -10.74 10.54 0.17
C ARG A 60 -9.82 10.51 -1.03
N ILE A 61 -10.21 11.18 -2.12
CA ILE A 61 -9.43 11.18 -3.35
C ILE A 61 -8.05 11.83 -3.18
N ASP A 62 -7.91 12.83 -2.29
CA ASP A 62 -6.61 13.44 -1.96
C ASP A 62 -5.64 12.45 -1.31
N ASN A 63 -6.15 11.56 -0.47
CA ASN A 63 -5.34 10.49 0.11
C ASN A 63 -4.92 9.50 -0.99
N VAL A 64 -5.78 9.17 -1.94
CA VAL A 64 -5.41 8.34 -3.11
C VAL A 64 -4.32 9.03 -3.95
N ARG A 65 -4.45 10.34 -4.23
CA ARG A 65 -3.41 11.12 -4.92
C ARG A 65 -2.08 11.05 -4.15
N ARG A 66 -2.12 11.13 -2.82
CA ARG A 66 -0.94 10.99 -1.95
C ARG A 66 -0.31 9.61 -2.07
N LEU A 67 -1.10 8.54 -2.03
CA LEU A 67 -0.63 7.16 -2.22
C LEU A 67 0.03 6.98 -3.60
N ARG A 68 -0.61 7.45 -4.68
CA ARG A 68 -0.06 7.39 -6.05
C ARG A 68 1.22 8.21 -6.19
N ARG A 69 1.28 9.43 -5.63
CA ARG A 69 2.53 10.25 -5.57
C ARG A 69 3.63 9.57 -4.76
N GLY A 70 3.25 8.80 -3.73
CA GLY A 70 4.14 7.95 -2.96
C GLY A 70 4.61 6.70 -3.71
N GLY A 71 4.24 6.52 -4.98
CA GLY A 71 4.68 5.42 -5.84
C GLY A 71 3.93 4.10 -5.60
N LEU A 72 2.72 4.13 -5.02
CA LEU A 72 1.90 2.92 -4.88
C LEU A 72 1.12 2.68 -6.16
N THR A 73 1.34 1.53 -6.79
CA THR A 73 0.67 1.10 -8.03
C THR A 73 -0.30 -0.06 -7.81
N CYS A 74 -0.45 -0.55 -6.57
CA CYS A 74 -1.41 -1.60 -6.21
C CYS A 74 -2.86 -1.19 -6.52
N PRO A 75 -3.80 -2.16 -6.57
CA PRO A 75 -5.22 -1.85 -6.65
C PRO A 75 -5.67 -0.94 -5.50
N ILE A 76 -6.41 0.12 -5.81
CA ILE A 76 -7.03 1.01 -4.82
C ILE A 76 -8.54 1.05 -5.02
N MET A 77 -9.27 0.80 -3.93
CA MET A 77 -10.73 0.87 -3.86
C MET A 77 -11.16 2.17 -3.18
N MET A 78 -11.99 2.96 -3.86
CA MET A 78 -12.63 4.14 -3.27
C MET A 78 -13.83 3.71 -2.42
N LEU A 79 -13.68 3.84 -1.09
CA LEU A 79 -14.64 3.34 -0.10
C LEU A 79 -15.85 4.24 0.11
N ARG A 80 -15.63 5.55 0.00
CA ARG A 80 -16.69 6.56 0.14
C ARG A 80 -17.31 6.75 -1.23
N ILE A 81 -18.64 6.81 -1.29
CA ILE A 81 -19.34 7.25 -2.50
C ILE A 81 -18.73 8.59 -2.94
N PRO A 82 -18.15 8.65 -4.15
CA PRO A 82 -17.48 9.87 -4.59
C PRO A 82 -18.51 10.96 -4.89
N SER A 83 -18.11 12.23 -4.72
CA SER A 83 -18.94 13.29 -5.28
C SER A 83 -18.86 13.25 -6.81
N ILE A 84 -19.91 13.76 -7.48
CA ILE A 84 -19.94 13.86 -8.95
C ILE A 84 -18.68 14.56 -9.50
N THR A 85 -18.21 15.59 -8.81
CA THR A 85 -16.99 16.34 -9.17
C THR A 85 -15.69 15.55 -9.01
N GLU A 86 -15.68 14.51 -8.16
CA GLU A 86 -14.52 13.63 -7.96
C GLU A 86 -14.47 12.49 -8.99
N ALA A 87 -15.55 12.23 -9.74
CA ALA A 87 -15.66 11.08 -10.65
C ALA A 87 -14.49 10.95 -11.64
N PRO A 88 -14.02 12.02 -12.32
CA PRO A 88 -12.87 11.92 -13.21
C PRO A 88 -11.60 11.44 -12.52
N ASP A 89 -11.34 11.88 -11.29
CA ASP A 89 -10.16 11.47 -10.54
C ASP A 89 -10.28 10.07 -9.96
N VAL A 90 -11.49 9.66 -9.55
CA VAL A 90 -11.76 8.30 -9.10
C VAL A 90 -11.46 7.31 -10.22
N VAL A 91 -12.04 7.51 -11.40
CA VAL A 91 -11.79 6.65 -12.57
C VAL A 91 -10.31 6.62 -12.94
N ARG A 92 -9.62 7.76 -12.81
CA ARG A 92 -8.21 7.86 -13.18
C ARG A 92 -7.28 7.15 -12.20
N LEU A 93 -7.56 7.23 -10.90
CA LEU A 93 -6.62 6.89 -9.83
C LEU A 93 -6.98 5.63 -9.05
N CYS A 94 -8.24 5.22 -9.07
CA CYS A 94 -8.74 4.04 -8.39
C CYS A 94 -9.04 2.93 -9.39
N ASP A 95 -8.94 1.70 -8.93
CA ASP A 95 -9.23 0.51 -9.72
C ASP A 95 -10.69 0.11 -9.57
N ALA A 96 -11.30 0.38 -8.40
CA ALA A 96 -12.71 0.17 -8.14
C ALA A 96 -13.31 1.27 -7.24
N SER A 97 -14.63 1.42 -7.23
CA SER A 97 -15.35 2.27 -6.26
C SER A 97 -16.63 1.63 -5.73
N LEU A 98 -16.91 1.89 -4.45
CA LEU A 98 -18.14 1.47 -3.77
C LEU A 98 -19.24 2.50 -4.04
N ASN A 99 -20.39 2.07 -4.56
CA ASN A 99 -21.48 2.97 -4.94
C ASN A 99 -22.86 2.40 -4.60
N SER A 100 -23.80 3.28 -4.33
CA SER A 100 -25.23 2.93 -4.17
C SER A 100 -26.16 3.99 -4.76
N GLU A 101 -25.63 4.96 -5.52
CA GLU A 101 -26.36 6.13 -6.00
C GLU A 101 -26.28 6.25 -7.51
N ARG A 102 -27.43 6.36 -8.18
CA ARG A 102 -27.55 6.40 -9.65
C ARG A 102 -26.78 7.58 -10.25
N ALA A 103 -27.00 8.78 -9.72
CA ALA A 103 -26.39 9.99 -10.28
C ALA A 103 -24.85 9.96 -10.23
N VAL A 104 -24.30 9.26 -9.24
CA VAL A 104 -22.84 9.08 -9.10
C VAL A 104 -22.32 8.07 -10.12
N LEU A 105 -23.05 6.98 -10.36
CA LEU A 105 -22.69 6.00 -11.38
C LEU A 105 -22.70 6.62 -12.78
N GLU A 106 -23.72 7.42 -13.12
CA GLU A 106 -23.80 8.12 -14.41
C GLU A 106 -22.61 9.09 -14.61
N ALA A 107 -22.18 9.76 -13.54
CA ALA A 107 -20.99 10.62 -13.57
C ALA A 107 -19.68 9.82 -13.76
N LEU A 108 -19.55 8.66 -13.10
CA LEU A 108 -18.42 7.75 -13.26
C LEU A 108 -18.37 7.18 -14.68
N ASP A 109 -19.52 6.77 -15.24
CA ASP A 109 -19.64 6.26 -16.61
C ASP A 109 -19.18 7.31 -17.62
N THR A 110 -19.72 8.53 -17.52
CA THR A 110 -19.33 9.66 -18.38
C THR A 110 -17.82 9.91 -18.31
N ALA A 111 -17.26 9.94 -17.10
CA ALA A 111 -15.83 10.15 -16.90
C ALA A 111 -14.97 9.00 -17.45
N ALA A 112 -15.42 7.76 -17.34
CA ALA A 112 -14.73 6.59 -17.84
C ALA A 112 -14.73 6.50 -19.37
N VAL A 113 -15.86 6.79 -20.00
CA VAL A 113 -15.97 6.91 -21.46
C VAL A 113 -15.02 8.00 -21.98
N GLN A 114 -15.03 9.18 -21.36
CA GLN A 114 -14.14 10.30 -21.76
C GLN A 114 -12.65 9.96 -21.62
N GLN A 115 -12.30 9.09 -20.67
CA GLN A 115 -10.92 8.66 -20.43
C GLN A 115 -10.55 7.37 -21.19
N ALA A 116 -11.46 6.82 -21.99
CA ALA A 116 -11.30 5.53 -22.66
C ALA A 116 -10.91 4.40 -21.69
N ARG A 117 -11.59 4.35 -20.53
CA ARG A 117 -11.41 3.34 -19.49
C ARG A 117 -12.74 2.67 -19.17
N VAL A 118 -12.65 1.48 -18.59
CA VAL A 118 -13.76 0.82 -17.92
C VAL A 118 -13.45 0.83 -16.43
N HIS A 119 -14.35 1.35 -15.61
CA HIS A 119 -14.18 1.49 -14.17
C HIS A 119 -14.99 0.44 -13.40
N ASP A 120 -14.35 -0.26 -12.46
CA ASP A 120 -15.03 -1.29 -11.68
C ASP A 120 -15.89 -0.68 -10.58
N VAL A 121 -17.14 -1.16 -10.51
CA VAL A 121 -18.12 -0.74 -9.52
C VAL A 121 -18.50 -1.93 -8.65
N ILE A 122 -18.48 -1.69 -7.33
CA ILE A 122 -19.10 -2.59 -6.36
C ILE A 122 -20.36 -1.90 -5.83
N VAL A 123 -21.52 -2.51 -6.07
CA VAL A 123 -22.79 -1.99 -5.57
C VAL A 123 -22.97 -2.36 -4.10
N MET A 124 -23.18 -1.35 -3.26
CA MET A 124 -23.33 -1.54 -1.82
C MET A 124 -24.78 -1.81 -1.46
N LEU A 125 -25.04 -2.81 -0.62
CA LEU A 125 -26.36 -3.11 -0.04
C LEU A 125 -26.47 -2.56 1.37
N GLU A 126 -27.63 -1.98 1.69
CA GLU A 126 -27.96 -1.55 3.04
C GLU A 126 -28.42 -2.76 3.88
N MET A 127 -27.60 -3.15 4.86
CA MET A 127 -27.79 -4.35 5.69
C MET A 127 -27.98 -4.03 7.20
N GLY A 128 -28.38 -2.79 7.48
CA GLY A 128 -28.82 -2.30 8.79
C GLY A 128 -27.99 -1.15 9.37
N ASP A 129 -26.83 -0.82 8.80
CA ASP A 129 -25.99 0.28 9.31
C ASP A 129 -26.65 1.66 9.11
N ARG A 130 -27.62 1.78 8.19
CA ARG A 130 -28.34 3.02 7.82
C ARG A 130 -27.39 4.12 7.35
N ARG A 131 -26.33 3.73 6.63
CA ARG A 131 -25.21 4.62 6.24
C ARG A 131 -25.20 4.86 4.73
N GLU A 132 -24.98 3.80 3.97
CA GLU A 132 -25.09 3.76 2.52
C GLU A 132 -25.54 2.37 2.09
N GLY A 133 -25.95 2.28 0.85
CA GLY A 133 -26.36 1.03 0.23
C GLY A 133 -27.79 1.12 -0.28
N VAL A 134 -28.06 0.36 -1.33
CA VAL A 134 -29.40 0.21 -1.88
C VAL A 134 -30.21 -0.76 -1.03
N SER A 135 -31.52 -0.57 -1.01
CA SER A 135 -32.44 -1.60 -0.53
C SER A 135 -32.43 -2.83 -1.46
N ALA A 136 -32.99 -3.94 -0.98
CA ALA A 136 -33.14 -5.14 -1.80
C ALA A 136 -33.98 -4.91 -3.07
N GLU A 137 -34.94 -3.98 -3.01
CA GLU A 137 -35.82 -3.62 -4.13
C GLU A 137 -35.09 -2.80 -5.21
N GLU A 138 -34.19 -1.92 -4.79
CA GLU A 138 -33.41 -1.04 -5.66
C GLU A 138 -32.15 -1.73 -6.24
N LEU A 139 -31.76 -2.88 -5.70
CA LEU A 139 -30.56 -3.60 -6.10
C LEU A 139 -30.56 -3.97 -7.58
N MET A 140 -31.62 -4.62 -8.06
CA MET A 140 -31.70 -5.08 -9.45
C MET A 140 -31.67 -3.91 -10.44
N PRO A 141 -32.50 -2.84 -10.27
CA PRO A 141 -32.41 -1.66 -11.13
C PRO A 141 -31.03 -0.98 -11.16
N LEU A 142 -30.33 -0.94 -10.02
CA LEU A 142 -29.01 -0.30 -9.98
C LEU A 142 -27.94 -1.18 -10.63
N CYS A 143 -28.01 -2.51 -10.47
CA CYS A 143 -27.10 -3.43 -11.17
C CYS A 143 -27.31 -3.37 -12.70
N GLU A 144 -28.57 -3.32 -13.15
CA GLU A 144 -28.92 -3.18 -14.57
C GLU A 144 -28.32 -1.90 -15.17
N LEU A 145 -28.44 -0.76 -14.46
CA LEU A 145 -27.81 0.50 -14.86
C LEU A 145 -26.29 0.35 -15.08
N VAL A 146 -25.57 -0.30 -14.15
CA VAL A 146 -24.12 -0.50 -14.28
C VAL A 146 -23.79 -1.39 -15.47
N LEU A 147 -24.59 -2.43 -15.73
CA LEU A 147 -24.39 -3.36 -16.85
C LEU A 147 -24.67 -2.70 -18.21
N GLU A 148 -25.58 -1.73 -18.27
CA GLU A 148 -25.89 -0.95 -19.48
C GLU A 148 -24.90 0.21 -19.73
N SER A 149 -24.07 0.55 -18.73
CA SER A 149 -23.12 1.66 -18.78
C SER A 149 -21.80 1.26 -19.49
N PRO A 150 -21.45 1.84 -20.65
CA PRO A 150 -20.30 1.39 -21.45
C PRO A 150 -18.93 1.66 -20.81
N GLY A 151 -18.84 2.64 -19.91
CA GLY A 151 -17.63 2.99 -19.17
C GLY A 151 -17.53 2.30 -17.80
N LEU A 152 -18.52 1.47 -17.41
CA LEU A 152 -18.52 0.79 -16.11
C LEU A 152 -18.52 -0.73 -16.26
N ARG A 153 -18.04 -1.39 -15.21
CA ARG A 153 -18.19 -2.84 -15.05
C ARG A 153 -18.74 -3.15 -13.67
N LEU A 154 -19.80 -3.96 -13.61
CA LEU A 154 -20.30 -4.49 -12.35
C LEU A 154 -19.34 -5.57 -11.84
N ALA A 155 -18.39 -5.18 -10.99
CA ALA A 155 -17.36 -6.06 -10.46
C ALA A 155 -17.84 -6.86 -9.23
N GLY A 156 -18.83 -6.36 -8.50
CA GLY A 156 -19.23 -6.99 -7.25
C GLY A 156 -20.40 -6.37 -6.51
N LEU A 157 -20.76 -7.02 -5.40
CA LEU A 157 -21.62 -6.46 -4.36
C LEU A 157 -20.86 -6.38 -3.03
N GLY A 158 -21.28 -5.48 -2.14
CA GLY A 158 -20.70 -5.37 -0.82
C GLY A 158 -21.68 -4.86 0.23
N ALA A 159 -21.31 -5.01 1.50
CA ALA A 159 -22.02 -4.41 2.62
C ALA A 159 -21.03 -3.82 3.63
N ASN A 160 -21.50 -2.91 4.49
CA ASN A 160 -20.73 -2.40 5.62
C ASN A 160 -21.50 -2.54 6.93
N PHE A 161 -20.77 -2.70 8.03
CA PHE A 161 -21.31 -2.91 9.37
C PHE A 161 -20.58 -2.03 10.39
N MET A 162 -21.14 -1.89 11.60
CA MET A 162 -20.48 -1.27 12.76
C MET A 162 -19.97 0.17 12.57
N CYS A 163 -20.49 0.94 11.61
CA CYS A 163 -19.92 2.26 11.34
C CYS A 163 -20.82 3.41 11.79
N ALA A 164 -22.03 3.54 11.25
CA ALA A 164 -22.89 4.67 11.58
C ALA A 164 -23.78 4.38 12.79
N SER A 165 -24.35 3.18 12.85
CA SER A 165 -25.32 2.81 13.90
C SER A 165 -24.83 1.69 14.84
N GLY A 166 -23.61 1.18 14.63
CA GLY A 166 -23.06 0.11 15.48
C GLY A 166 -23.73 -1.25 15.26
N VAL A 167 -24.34 -1.45 14.09
CA VAL A 167 -24.99 -2.72 13.76
C VAL A 167 -23.94 -3.77 13.42
N LEU A 168 -23.91 -4.86 14.20
CA LEU A 168 -22.94 -5.95 14.06
C LEU A 168 -23.14 -6.77 12.78
N PRO A 169 -22.05 -7.30 12.18
CA PRO A 169 -22.15 -8.38 11.21
C PRO A 169 -22.61 -9.67 11.91
N THR A 170 -23.38 -10.49 11.21
CA THR A 170 -23.77 -11.84 11.66
C THR A 170 -23.67 -12.81 10.48
N MET A 171 -23.54 -14.11 10.74
CA MET A 171 -23.53 -15.10 9.66
C MET A 171 -24.80 -15.04 8.81
N GLN A 172 -25.96 -14.87 9.45
CA GLN A 172 -27.23 -14.68 8.73
C GLN A 172 -27.20 -13.50 7.75
N LYS A 173 -26.56 -12.38 8.12
CA LYS A 173 -26.44 -11.21 7.22
C LYS A 173 -25.47 -11.46 6.08
N LEU A 174 -24.39 -12.19 6.32
CA LEU A 174 -23.42 -12.55 5.30
C LEU A 174 -23.98 -13.58 4.31
N GLU A 175 -24.78 -14.54 4.80
CA GLU A 175 -25.55 -15.48 3.97
C GLU A 175 -26.60 -14.74 3.13
N ALA A 176 -27.29 -13.75 3.70
CA ALA A 176 -28.22 -12.91 2.96
C ALA A 176 -27.51 -12.09 1.86
N LEU A 177 -26.33 -11.53 2.14
CA LEU A 177 -25.51 -10.88 1.11
C LEU A 177 -25.13 -11.84 -0.01
N ALA A 178 -24.70 -13.07 0.33
CA ALA A 178 -24.39 -14.11 -0.65
C ALA A 178 -25.60 -14.49 -1.52
N ALA A 179 -26.79 -14.61 -0.92
CA ALA A 179 -28.03 -14.89 -1.65
C ALA A 179 -28.40 -13.76 -2.63
N HIS A 180 -28.18 -12.49 -2.25
CA HIS A 180 -28.37 -11.36 -3.17
C HIS A 180 -27.40 -11.38 -4.35
N VAL A 181 -26.13 -11.75 -4.12
CA VAL A 181 -25.15 -11.94 -5.20
C VAL A 181 -25.65 -13.02 -6.17
N GLU A 182 -26.05 -14.18 -5.66
CA GLU A 182 -26.55 -15.29 -6.50
C GLU A 182 -27.78 -14.89 -7.31
N ALA A 183 -28.69 -14.13 -6.72
CA ALA A 183 -29.87 -13.61 -7.41
C ALA A 183 -29.50 -12.66 -8.56
N VAL A 184 -28.55 -11.75 -8.35
CA VAL A 184 -28.07 -10.82 -9.39
C VAL A 184 -27.39 -11.58 -10.52
N GLU A 185 -26.51 -12.54 -10.20
CA GLU A 185 -25.83 -13.38 -11.19
C GLU A 185 -26.82 -14.18 -12.03
N ALA A 186 -27.82 -14.82 -11.40
CA ALA A 186 -28.85 -15.58 -12.09
C ALA A 186 -29.73 -14.71 -12.99
N ARG A 187 -30.08 -13.50 -12.54
CA ARG A 187 -30.96 -12.57 -13.29
C ARG A 187 -30.29 -12.00 -14.54
N PHE A 188 -29.00 -11.70 -14.47
CA PHE A 188 -28.27 -11.01 -15.55
C PHE A 188 -27.31 -11.91 -16.32
N GLY A 189 -27.11 -13.16 -15.89
CA GLY A 189 -26.19 -14.10 -16.56
C GLY A 189 -24.72 -13.68 -16.42
N VAL A 190 -24.37 -13.01 -15.32
CA VAL A 190 -23.01 -12.54 -15.02
C VAL A 190 -22.41 -13.32 -13.85
N ARG A 191 -21.09 -13.26 -13.69
CA ARG A 191 -20.39 -13.71 -12.48
C ARG A 191 -19.69 -12.52 -11.84
N LEU A 192 -19.98 -12.29 -10.57
CA LEU A 192 -19.38 -11.21 -9.80
C LEU A 192 -18.07 -11.67 -9.18
N ASP A 193 -17.00 -10.92 -9.43
CA ASP A 193 -15.64 -11.23 -8.98
C ASP A 193 -15.48 -10.96 -7.49
N THR A 194 -16.14 -9.90 -6.99
CA THR A 194 -15.97 -9.42 -5.62
C THR A 194 -17.28 -9.48 -4.84
N VAL A 195 -17.25 -10.17 -3.69
CA VAL A 195 -18.31 -10.11 -2.69
C VAL A 195 -17.71 -9.62 -1.38
N SER A 196 -17.89 -8.34 -1.13
CA SER A 196 -17.17 -7.62 -0.08
C SER A 196 -17.95 -7.59 1.23
N GLY A 197 -17.63 -8.52 2.12
CA GLY A 197 -18.45 -8.87 3.29
C GLY A 197 -18.42 -7.89 4.47
N GLY A 198 -17.54 -6.88 4.45
CA GLY A 198 -17.49 -5.89 5.53
C GLY A 198 -16.08 -5.45 5.90
N ASN A 199 -15.83 -5.32 7.20
CA ASN A 199 -14.68 -4.62 7.77
C ASN A 199 -14.09 -5.37 8.98
N SER A 200 -13.26 -4.69 9.78
CA SER A 200 -12.61 -5.24 10.98
C SER A 200 -13.57 -5.99 11.92
N ALA A 201 -14.85 -5.60 12.00
CA ALA A 201 -15.86 -6.26 12.83
C ALA A 201 -16.18 -7.69 12.40
N ASN A 202 -15.81 -8.10 11.19
CA ASN A 202 -15.94 -9.48 10.73
C ASN A 202 -14.88 -10.41 11.35
N LEU A 203 -13.73 -9.90 11.80
CA LEU A 203 -12.62 -10.76 12.26
C LEU A 203 -13.00 -11.61 13.49
N PRO A 204 -13.63 -11.07 14.56
CA PRO A 204 -14.06 -11.90 15.68
C PRO A 204 -15.14 -12.93 15.28
N LEU A 205 -15.99 -12.58 14.32
CA LEU A 205 -17.02 -13.49 13.79
C LEU A 205 -16.39 -14.68 13.04
N MET A 206 -15.30 -14.42 12.30
CA MET A 206 -14.54 -15.45 11.57
C MET A 206 -13.83 -16.46 12.48
N GLU A 207 -13.57 -16.11 13.74
CA GLU A 207 -13.01 -17.04 14.73
C GLU A 207 -14.06 -18.02 15.26
N GLN A 208 -15.33 -17.66 15.19
CA GLN A 208 -16.44 -18.45 15.73
C GLN A 208 -17.07 -19.37 14.70
N ALA A 209 -17.08 -18.95 13.43
CA ALA A 209 -17.65 -19.71 12.34
C ALA A 209 -16.96 -19.39 11.01
N ALA A 210 -16.99 -20.35 10.08
CA ALA A 210 -16.49 -20.14 8.73
C ALA A 210 -17.37 -19.14 7.97
N MET A 211 -16.73 -18.24 7.22
CA MET A 211 -17.44 -17.31 6.35
C MET A 211 -18.20 -18.05 5.25
N PRO A 212 -19.36 -17.54 4.80
CA PRO A 212 -20.03 -18.10 3.63
C PRO A 212 -19.08 -18.08 2.42
N ALA A 213 -18.99 -19.19 1.69
CA ALA A 213 -18.00 -19.40 0.61
C ALA A 213 -18.04 -18.33 -0.49
N ARG A 214 -19.18 -17.66 -0.67
CA ARG A 214 -19.33 -16.56 -1.63
C ARG A 214 -18.64 -15.27 -1.19
N ILE A 215 -18.47 -15.03 0.12
CA ILE A 215 -17.77 -13.86 0.63
C ILE A 215 -16.28 -14.08 0.41
N ASN A 216 -15.66 -13.26 -0.43
CA ASN A 216 -14.26 -13.45 -0.83
C ASN A 216 -13.39 -12.21 -0.58
N GLN A 217 -13.94 -11.14 0.02
CA GLN A 217 -13.17 -9.92 0.26
C GLN A 217 -13.62 -9.20 1.54
N LEU A 218 -12.66 -8.73 2.35
CA LEU A 218 -12.90 -7.86 3.51
C LEU A 218 -12.01 -6.61 3.50
N ARG A 219 -12.55 -5.48 3.98
CA ARG A 219 -11.92 -4.16 3.97
C ARG A 219 -11.50 -3.80 5.39
N ILE A 220 -10.29 -4.18 5.78
CA ILE A 220 -9.83 -4.13 7.17
C ILE A 220 -8.95 -2.90 7.39
N GLY A 221 -9.22 -2.12 8.43
CA GLY A 221 -8.45 -0.92 8.76
C GLY A 221 -8.03 -0.90 10.22
N ALA A 222 -9.01 -0.72 11.09
CA ALA A 222 -8.76 -0.50 12.50
C ALA A 222 -8.02 -1.68 13.16
N ALA A 223 -8.36 -2.94 12.84
CA ALA A 223 -7.63 -4.10 13.35
C ALA A 223 -6.18 -4.16 12.86
N ILE A 224 -5.91 -3.79 11.60
CA ILE A 224 -4.54 -3.70 11.09
C ILE A 224 -3.75 -2.63 11.86
N LEU A 225 -4.35 -1.46 12.03
CA LEU A 225 -3.67 -0.27 12.57
C LEU A 225 -3.53 -0.31 14.09
N ARG A 226 -4.53 -0.80 14.81
CA ARG A 226 -4.60 -0.72 16.29
C ARG A 226 -4.64 -2.09 16.96
N GLY A 227 -4.59 -3.17 16.20
CA GLY A 227 -4.83 -4.52 16.73
C GLY A 227 -6.22 -4.70 17.35
N GLU A 228 -7.14 -3.77 17.14
CA GLU A 228 -8.40 -3.72 17.89
C GLU A 228 -9.37 -4.81 17.46
N ASN A 229 -10.09 -5.34 18.44
CA ASN A 229 -11.36 -6.00 18.29
C ASN A 229 -12.44 -4.92 18.19
N SER A 230 -12.95 -4.64 17.00
CA SER A 230 -13.96 -3.59 16.80
C SER A 230 -15.30 -3.86 17.47
N ILE A 231 -15.53 -5.05 18.05
CA ILE A 231 -16.74 -5.38 18.82
C ILE A 231 -16.56 -5.05 20.31
N THR A 232 -15.42 -5.43 20.92
CA THR A 232 -15.20 -5.24 22.36
C THR A 232 -14.41 -3.98 22.69
N GLY A 233 -13.62 -3.46 21.76
CA GLY A 233 -12.70 -2.34 21.94
C GLY A 233 -11.29 -2.73 22.43
N ASP A 234 -11.11 -3.98 22.89
CA ASP A 234 -9.82 -4.51 23.34
C ASP A 234 -8.91 -4.87 22.17
N THR A 235 -7.66 -5.24 22.45
CA THR A 235 -6.75 -5.80 21.43
C THR A 235 -7.08 -7.27 21.17
N LEU A 236 -7.16 -7.68 19.90
CA LEU A 236 -7.26 -9.09 19.53
C LEU A 236 -6.00 -9.84 19.99
N PRO A 237 -6.10 -11.03 20.63
CA PRO A 237 -4.96 -11.68 21.28
C PRO A 237 -3.76 -12.01 20.37
N TRP A 238 -3.99 -12.08 19.06
CA TRP A 238 -2.99 -12.40 18.04
C TRP A 238 -2.57 -11.19 17.21
N LEU A 239 -2.92 -9.98 17.65
CA LEU A 239 -2.50 -8.72 17.06
C LEU A 239 -1.77 -7.85 18.08
N ARG A 240 -0.98 -6.93 17.54
CA ARG A 240 -0.27 -5.89 18.27
C ARG A 240 -1.11 -4.63 18.37
N GLY A 241 -1.27 -4.13 19.61
CA GLY A 241 -1.97 -2.88 19.90
C GLY A 241 -1.07 -1.63 19.96
N ASP A 242 0.24 -1.81 19.78
CA ASP A 242 1.27 -0.80 20.07
C ASP A 242 1.85 -0.12 18.82
N ALA A 243 1.21 -0.30 17.65
CA ALA A 243 1.68 0.28 16.39
C ALA A 243 1.69 1.83 16.37
N PHE A 244 0.95 2.47 17.28
CA PHE A 244 0.89 3.92 17.42
C PHE A 244 1.11 4.32 18.88
N SER A 245 1.92 5.36 19.09
CA SER A 245 2.09 6.00 20.41
C SER A 245 2.13 7.51 20.21
N LEU A 246 1.35 8.25 20.99
CA LEU A 246 1.42 9.71 21.04
C LEU A 246 2.34 10.15 22.17
N GLU A 247 3.21 11.11 21.91
CA GLU A 247 4.08 11.74 22.90
C GLU A 247 3.88 13.26 22.86
N ALA A 248 3.71 13.87 24.03
CA ALA A 248 3.57 15.32 24.17
C ALA A 248 4.30 15.82 25.42
N GLU A 249 4.84 17.03 25.36
CA GLU A 249 5.70 17.61 26.39
C GLU A 249 4.89 18.20 27.55
N LEU A 250 5.32 17.91 28.77
CA LEU A 250 4.83 18.55 29.98
C LEU A 250 5.44 19.95 30.14
N VAL A 251 4.64 21.00 30.01
CA VAL A 251 5.09 22.40 30.00
C VAL A 251 4.87 23.14 31.32
N GLU A 252 4.03 22.62 32.20
CA GLU A 252 3.83 23.17 33.55
C GLU A 252 3.58 22.05 34.55
N ILE A 253 4.14 22.21 35.76
CA ILE A 253 3.76 21.42 36.95
C ILE A 253 3.49 22.40 38.09
N LYS A 254 2.30 22.31 38.69
CA LYS A 254 1.90 23.11 39.86
C LYS A 254 1.02 22.29 40.80
N THR A 255 1.07 22.64 42.08
CA THR A 255 0.06 22.16 43.04
C THR A 255 -1.14 23.10 42.96
N LYS A 256 -2.32 22.55 42.68
CA LYS A 256 -3.58 23.28 42.57
C LYS A 256 -4.69 22.47 43.22
N HIS A 257 -5.67 23.15 43.81
CA HIS A 257 -6.88 22.51 44.27
C HIS A 257 -7.63 21.83 43.11
N SER A 258 -8.27 20.71 43.40
CA SER A 258 -9.00 19.91 42.41
C SER A 258 -10.27 20.58 41.86
N LEU A 259 -10.92 21.42 42.67
CA LEU A 259 -12.07 22.23 42.28
C LEU A 259 -11.65 23.59 41.69
N PRO A 260 -12.32 24.06 40.62
CA PRO A 260 -12.18 25.44 40.18
C PRO A 260 -12.78 26.40 41.22
N GLU A 261 -12.22 27.61 41.31
CA GLU A 261 -12.75 28.69 42.14
C GLU A 261 -13.84 29.46 41.37
N GLY A 262 -15.00 29.69 42.01
CA GLY A 262 -16.11 30.48 41.46
C GLY A 262 -17.23 29.68 40.79
N GLU A 263 -18.24 30.39 40.28
CA GLU A 263 -19.35 29.78 39.54
C GLU A 263 -18.87 29.27 38.17
N THR A 264 -19.18 28.01 37.86
CA THR A 264 -18.75 27.37 36.60
C THR A 264 -19.85 27.42 35.53
N GLY A 265 -19.50 27.93 34.35
CA GLY A 265 -20.34 27.90 33.15
C GLY A 265 -19.92 26.82 32.13
N ARG A 266 -20.28 27.03 30.86
CA ARG A 266 -19.78 26.21 29.74
C ARG A 266 -18.32 26.56 29.42
N ASP A 267 -17.52 25.57 29.07
CA ASP A 267 -16.17 25.79 28.56
C ASP A 267 -16.16 26.33 27.12
N ALA A 268 -14.97 26.60 26.58
CA ALA A 268 -14.79 27.15 25.23
C ALA A 268 -15.37 26.26 24.10
N PHE A 269 -15.72 25.01 24.40
CA PHE A 269 -16.31 24.03 23.48
C PHE A 269 -17.78 23.72 23.81
N GLY A 270 -18.39 24.53 24.69
CA GLY A 270 -19.81 24.43 25.04
C GLY A 270 -20.13 23.33 26.07
N MET A 271 -19.11 22.68 26.64
CA MET A 271 -19.30 21.57 27.58
C MET A 271 -19.45 22.10 29.01
N VAL A 272 -20.38 21.54 29.76
CA VAL A 272 -20.45 21.73 31.22
C VAL A 272 -19.67 20.58 31.86
N LYS A 273 -18.64 20.91 32.65
CA LYS A 273 -17.80 19.93 33.33
C LYS A 273 -18.12 19.90 34.82
N THR A 274 -18.16 18.70 35.38
CA THR A 274 -18.32 18.48 36.81
C THR A 274 -16.98 17.99 37.36
N PHE A 275 -16.49 18.66 38.39
CA PHE A 275 -15.24 18.30 39.07
C PHE A 275 -15.56 17.69 40.44
N VAL A 276 -14.78 16.68 40.83
CA VAL A 276 -14.87 16.06 42.16
C VAL A 276 -13.80 16.67 43.03
N ASP A 277 -14.17 17.06 44.26
CA ASP A 277 -13.21 17.52 45.25
C ASP A 277 -12.33 16.36 45.74
N ARG A 278 -11.04 16.47 45.45
CA ARG A 278 -9.96 15.57 45.87
C ARG A 278 -8.84 16.33 46.58
N GLY A 279 -9.10 17.56 47.04
CA GLY A 279 -8.12 18.43 47.71
C GLY A 279 -7.01 18.93 46.78
N GLU A 280 -5.82 19.14 47.35
CA GLU A 280 -4.61 19.55 46.63
C GLU A 280 -4.08 18.44 45.72
N ARG A 281 -3.84 18.77 44.46
CA ARG A 281 -3.35 17.86 43.43
C ARG A 281 -2.11 18.42 42.76
N VAL A 282 -1.20 17.56 42.37
CA VAL A 282 -0.12 17.92 41.44
C VAL A 282 -0.71 17.90 40.03
N ARG A 283 -0.88 19.08 39.43
CA ARG A 283 -1.42 19.28 38.08
C ARG A 283 -0.30 19.48 37.08
N GLY A 284 -0.37 18.75 35.98
CA GLY A 284 0.45 18.93 34.80
C GLY A 284 -0.32 19.64 33.67
N ILE A 285 0.35 20.49 32.90
CA ILE A 285 -0.13 20.96 31.61
C ILE A 285 0.75 20.36 30.51
N VAL A 286 0.12 19.68 29.57
CA VAL A 286 0.77 19.08 28.39
C VAL A 286 0.45 19.94 27.16
N ASN A 287 1.42 20.12 26.26
CA ASN A 287 1.33 20.97 25.05
C ASN A 287 0.51 20.36 23.90
N LEU A 288 -0.65 19.82 24.23
CA LEU A 288 -1.59 19.17 23.33
C LEU A 288 -2.99 19.61 23.74
N GLY A 289 -3.87 20.02 22.84
CA GLY A 289 -5.22 20.44 23.19
C GLY A 289 -6.31 19.95 22.24
N ARG A 290 -7.52 20.47 22.43
CA ARG A 290 -8.71 20.12 21.63
C ARG A 290 -8.61 20.55 20.17
N VAL A 291 -7.81 21.56 19.84
CA VAL A 291 -7.58 21.96 18.44
C VAL A 291 -6.67 20.98 17.71
N ASP A 292 -5.83 20.25 18.45
CA ASP A 292 -4.93 19.23 17.90
C ASP A 292 -5.66 17.91 17.69
N MET A 293 -6.47 17.48 18.66
CA MET A 293 -7.22 16.24 18.58
C MET A 293 -8.28 16.10 19.69
N ARG A 294 -9.09 15.05 19.63
CA ARG A 294 -10.05 14.64 20.65
C ARG A 294 -9.34 14.06 21.89
N PRO A 295 -9.34 14.74 23.05
CA PRO A 295 -8.67 14.25 24.26
C PRO A 295 -9.39 13.08 24.91
N GLU A 296 -10.70 12.96 24.72
CA GLU A 296 -11.51 11.87 25.29
C GLU A 296 -11.17 10.49 24.70
N GLY A 297 -10.38 10.45 23.62
CA GLY A 297 -9.86 9.21 23.05
C GLY A 297 -8.44 8.89 23.47
N LEU A 298 -7.88 9.62 24.45
CA LEU A 298 -6.54 9.40 24.96
C LEU A 298 -6.57 8.58 26.26
N THR A 299 -5.63 7.66 26.39
CA THR A 299 -5.34 6.95 27.65
C THR A 299 -3.86 7.11 27.94
N ALA A 300 -3.49 7.62 29.12
CA ALA A 300 -2.10 7.73 29.51
C ALA A 300 -1.50 6.32 29.71
N ARG A 301 -0.27 6.11 29.23
CA ARG A 301 0.43 4.83 29.42
C ARG A 301 0.92 4.62 30.85
N ASP A 302 1.15 5.71 31.57
CA ASP A 302 1.38 5.68 33.01
C ASP A 302 -0.01 5.63 33.69
N PRO A 303 -0.38 4.51 34.35
CA PRO A 303 -1.73 4.32 34.90
C PRO A 303 -2.03 5.29 36.05
N ASP A 304 -1.01 5.90 36.64
CA ASP A 304 -1.16 6.89 37.72
C ASP A 304 -1.30 8.33 37.19
N VAL A 305 -1.29 8.51 35.87
CA VAL A 305 -1.54 9.79 35.20
C VAL A 305 -2.99 9.83 34.69
N GLU A 306 -3.79 10.74 35.24
CA GLU A 306 -5.21 10.90 34.87
C GLU A 306 -5.40 12.15 34.00
N ILE A 307 -6.05 12.00 32.84
CA ILE A 307 -6.49 13.14 32.05
C ILE A 307 -7.72 13.75 32.71
N THR A 308 -7.64 15.01 33.13
CA THR A 308 -8.73 15.67 33.84
C THR A 308 -9.61 16.51 32.94
N THR A 309 -9.02 17.27 32.02
CA THR A 309 -9.72 18.16 31.10
C THR A 309 -8.74 18.66 30.03
N ALA A 310 -9.26 19.36 29.02
CA ALA A 310 -8.47 20.03 28.00
C ALA A 310 -9.10 21.37 27.62
N SER A 311 -8.26 22.34 27.30
CA SER A 311 -8.59 23.59 26.63
C SER A 311 -8.32 23.49 25.13
N SER A 312 -8.29 24.62 24.41
CA SER A 312 -7.93 24.65 22.98
C SER A 312 -6.54 24.06 22.74
N ASP A 313 -5.53 24.50 23.50
CA ASP A 313 -4.12 24.21 23.23
C ASP A 313 -3.42 23.38 24.33
N HIS A 314 -4.16 23.03 25.40
CA HIS A 314 -3.58 22.38 26.57
C HIS A 314 -4.40 21.22 27.10
N LEU A 315 -3.71 20.17 27.50
CA LEU A 315 -4.26 18.97 28.15
C LEU A 315 -3.83 19.03 29.61
N ILE A 316 -4.79 18.94 30.50
CA ILE A 316 -4.55 19.04 31.94
C ILE A 316 -4.59 17.64 32.52
N VAL A 317 -3.49 17.23 33.14
CA VAL A 317 -3.32 15.91 33.76
C VAL A 317 -3.14 16.02 35.28
N ASP A 318 -3.61 15.01 35.99
CA ASP A 318 -3.26 14.76 37.39
C ASP A 318 -2.01 13.88 37.47
N LEU A 319 -1.01 14.33 38.22
CA LEU A 319 0.27 13.65 38.42
C LEU A 319 0.48 13.25 39.89
N THR A 320 -0.56 13.34 40.73
CA THR A 320 -0.39 13.20 42.18
C THR A 320 0.03 11.79 42.60
N GLY A 321 -0.47 10.77 41.90
CA GLY A 321 -0.16 9.36 42.18
C GLY A 321 1.04 8.83 41.40
N SER A 322 1.52 9.56 40.39
CA SER A 322 2.51 9.07 39.45
C SER A 322 3.94 9.28 39.93
N LYS A 323 4.89 8.76 39.15
CA LYS A 323 6.31 9.07 39.34
C LYS A 323 6.55 10.58 39.26
N ARG A 324 7.66 11.05 39.83
CA ARG A 324 8.05 12.47 39.70
C ARG A 324 8.41 12.78 38.25
N PHE A 325 7.68 13.73 37.67
CA PHE A 325 7.98 14.36 36.38
C PHE A 325 8.67 15.70 36.57
N ALA A 326 9.46 16.10 35.57
CA ALA A 326 9.99 17.44 35.39
C ALA A 326 9.32 18.13 34.18
N VAL A 327 9.30 19.47 34.18
CA VAL A 327 8.92 20.22 32.97
C VAL A 327 9.91 19.89 31.85
N GLY A 328 9.40 19.59 30.67
CA GLY A 328 10.15 19.05 29.53
C GLY A 328 10.06 17.53 29.40
N ASP A 329 9.57 16.81 30.42
CA ASP A 329 9.38 15.36 30.29
C ASP A 329 8.22 15.02 29.33
N PRO A 330 8.35 13.94 28.55
CA PRO A 330 7.26 13.46 27.71
C PRO A 330 6.21 12.70 28.51
N ILE A 331 4.94 12.98 28.23
CA ILE A 331 3.81 12.13 28.60
C ILE A 331 3.36 11.34 27.37
N ARG A 332 3.21 10.02 27.55
CA ARG A 332 2.83 9.10 26.47
C ARG A 332 1.39 8.65 26.60
N PHE A 333 0.70 8.61 25.47
CA PHE A 333 -0.71 8.25 25.38
C PHE A 333 -0.94 7.20 24.30
N ASP A 334 -1.84 6.27 24.60
CA ASP A 334 -2.52 5.46 23.59
C ASP A 334 -3.76 6.21 23.08
N MET A 335 -4.14 5.91 21.84
CA MET A 335 -5.24 6.58 21.15
C MET A 335 -6.32 5.59 20.75
N ASP A 336 -7.58 5.96 20.97
CA ASP A 336 -8.72 5.35 20.30
C ASP A 336 -8.76 5.68 18.80
N TYR A 337 -9.64 5.03 18.05
CA TYR A 337 -9.75 5.23 16.60
C TYR A 337 -10.05 6.71 16.24
N GLY A 338 -10.92 7.38 16.99
CA GLY A 338 -11.29 8.77 16.73
C GLY A 338 -10.15 9.75 17.00
N ALA A 339 -9.45 9.54 18.12
CA ALA A 339 -8.24 10.26 18.49
C ALA A 339 -7.15 10.10 17.41
N LEU A 340 -6.86 8.86 16.98
CA LEU A 340 -5.87 8.57 15.95
C LEU A 340 -6.17 9.32 14.65
N VAL A 341 -7.42 9.25 14.16
CA VAL A 341 -7.84 9.95 12.94
C VAL A 341 -7.62 11.46 13.05
N GLN A 342 -8.04 12.08 14.16
CA GLN A 342 -7.88 13.53 14.33
C GLN A 342 -6.42 13.94 14.45
N ALA A 343 -5.62 13.18 15.19
CA ALA A 343 -4.19 13.43 15.31
C ALA A 343 -3.48 13.34 13.94
N PHE A 344 -3.90 12.44 13.06
CA PHE A 344 -3.40 12.37 11.68
C PHE A 344 -3.81 13.54 10.79
N LEU A 345 -4.99 14.13 11.03
CA LEU A 345 -5.48 15.30 10.30
C LEU A 345 -4.89 16.62 10.80
N SER A 346 -4.44 16.67 12.06
CA SER A 346 -3.84 17.89 12.62
C SER A 346 -2.48 18.18 11.99
N PRO A 347 -2.25 19.42 11.49
CA PRO A 347 -0.93 19.84 11.03
C PRO A 347 0.04 20.14 12.19
N TYR A 348 -0.45 20.22 13.42
CA TYR A 348 0.33 20.55 14.62
C TYR A 348 0.87 19.34 15.36
N VAL A 349 0.43 18.13 14.96
CA VAL A 349 0.96 16.87 15.47
C VAL A 349 1.93 16.29 14.44
N GLU A 350 3.19 16.08 14.82
CA GLU A 350 4.20 15.48 13.95
C GLU A 350 4.02 13.96 13.84
N LYS A 351 4.43 13.39 12.70
CA LYS A 351 4.30 11.95 12.42
C LYS A 351 5.70 11.40 12.23
N HIS A 352 6.14 10.56 13.15
CA HIS A 352 7.45 9.94 13.16
C HIS A 352 7.34 8.45 12.87
N LEU A 353 8.10 7.96 11.89
CA LEU A 353 8.10 6.55 11.52
C LEU A 353 9.09 5.77 12.39
N VAL A 354 8.69 4.58 12.82
CA VAL A 354 9.48 3.66 13.66
C VAL A 354 9.48 2.27 13.00
N GLY A 355 10.51 1.46 13.27
CA GLY A 355 10.62 0.08 12.79
C GLY A 355 11.45 -0.08 11.51
N ARG A 356 11.35 0.86 10.55
CA ARG A 356 12.30 1.02 9.42
C ARG A 356 12.31 2.47 8.93
N GLU A 357 13.38 3.20 9.23
CA GLU A 357 13.52 4.63 8.92
C GLU A 357 13.83 4.96 7.46
N LYS A 358 14.12 3.97 6.60
CA LYS A 358 14.65 4.24 5.25
C LYS A 358 13.98 3.37 4.18
N ILE A 359 13.02 3.95 3.47
CA ILE A 359 12.78 3.54 2.08
C ILE A 359 14.02 3.96 1.30
N ALA A 360 14.50 3.10 0.39
CA ALA A 360 15.47 3.56 -0.59
C ALA A 360 14.88 4.78 -1.34
N PRO A 361 15.54 5.95 -1.35
CA PRO A 361 15.04 7.12 -2.06
C PRO A 361 14.82 6.80 -3.55
N ARG A 362 14.01 7.62 -4.23
CA ARG A 362 13.90 7.49 -5.68
C ARG A 362 15.28 7.74 -6.28
N PRO A 363 15.76 6.89 -7.20
CA PRO A 363 17.07 7.12 -7.76
C PRO A 363 17.14 8.46 -8.48
N THR A 364 18.23 9.18 -8.24
CA THR A 364 18.54 10.46 -8.90
C THR A 364 19.79 10.36 -9.76
N ARG A 365 20.56 9.28 -9.60
CA ARG A 365 21.79 9.00 -10.34
C ARG A 365 21.88 7.54 -10.71
N LEU A 366 22.21 7.22 -11.96
CA LEU A 366 22.59 5.88 -12.38
C LEU A 366 24.10 5.70 -12.21
N ARG A 367 24.49 4.61 -11.55
CA ARG A 367 25.89 4.25 -11.34
C ARG A 367 26.21 2.98 -12.11
N LEU A 368 27.10 3.08 -13.09
CA LEU A 368 27.49 1.96 -13.93
C LEU A 368 28.68 1.21 -13.32
N PHE A 369 28.54 -0.10 -13.19
CA PHE A 369 29.59 -1.06 -12.86
C PHE A 369 29.75 -2.02 -14.03
N ALA A 370 30.73 -1.76 -14.89
CA ALA A 370 31.00 -2.58 -16.08
C ALA A 370 32.51 -2.81 -16.24
N PRO A 371 32.93 -3.90 -16.92
CA PRO A 371 34.33 -4.08 -17.30
C PRO A 371 34.86 -2.86 -18.07
N GLY A 372 36.11 -2.47 -17.81
CA GLY A 372 36.68 -1.24 -18.37
C GLY A 372 36.59 -1.16 -19.90
N ALA A 373 36.73 -2.29 -20.59
CA ALA A 373 36.57 -2.38 -22.04
C ALA A 373 35.16 -2.01 -22.51
N LEU A 374 34.11 -2.46 -21.80
CA LEU A 374 32.71 -2.13 -22.09
C LEU A 374 32.35 -0.70 -21.67
N ALA A 375 32.85 -0.25 -20.51
CA ALA A 375 32.62 1.10 -20.03
C ALA A 375 33.16 2.18 -20.99
N ALA A 376 34.27 1.89 -21.67
CA ALA A 376 34.92 2.79 -22.63
C ALA A 376 34.28 2.81 -24.03
N ARG A 377 33.26 1.97 -24.29
CA ARG A 377 32.67 1.85 -25.63
C ARG A 377 31.81 3.07 -26.02
N PRO A 378 31.80 3.45 -27.32
CA PRO A 378 30.93 4.52 -27.82
C PRO A 378 29.44 4.30 -27.52
N GLU A 379 28.98 3.05 -27.60
CA GLU A 379 27.58 2.67 -27.31
C GLU A 379 27.21 2.94 -25.85
N THR A 380 28.13 2.63 -24.92
CA THR A 380 27.95 2.89 -23.49
C THR A 380 27.96 4.38 -23.18
N ALA A 381 28.85 5.14 -23.83
CA ALA A 381 28.88 6.60 -23.70
C ALA A 381 27.58 7.26 -24.20
N ALA A 382 27.03 6.77 -25.33
CA ALA A 382 25.75 7.22 -25.86
C ALA A 382 24.59 6.89 -24.90
N PHE A 383 24.54 5.68 -24.37
CA PHE A 383 23.55 5.27 -23.37
C PHE A 383 23.56 6.20 -22.15
N LEU A 384 24.73 6.47 -21.55
CA LEU A 384 24.84 7.35 -20.39
C LEU A 384 24.44 8.81 -20.70
N ALA A 385 24.60 9.26 -21.94
CA ALA A 385 24.09 10.56 -22.37
C ALA A 385 22.56 10.58 -22.39
N GLU A 386 21.93 9.54 -22.96
CA GLU A 386 20.47 9.40 -22.99
C GLU A 386 19.87 9.23 -21.58
N VAL A 387 20.56 8.55 -20.66
CA VAL A 387 20.15 8.47 -19.24
C VAL A 387 20.07 9.86 -18.61
N ARG A 388 21.03 10.75 -18.89
CA ARG A 388 21.00 12.14 -18.43
C ARG A 388 19.82 12.92 -18.97
N GLU A 389 19.44 12.67 -20.22
CA GLU A 389 18.26 13.29 -20.79
C GLU A 389 16.97 12.86 -20.06
N VAL A 390 16.91 11.62 -19.56
CA VAL A 390 15.76 11.09 -18.79
C VAL A 390 15.71 11.68 -17.35
N GLY A 391 16.70 12.47 -16.96
CA GLY A 391 16.72 13.20 -15.69
C GLY A 391 17.50 12.52 -14.57
N LEU A 392 18.33 11.52 -14.90
CA LEU A 392 19.24 10.86 -13.95
C LEU A 392 20.67 11.35 -14.17
N ALA A 393 21.35 11.76 -13.10
CA ALA A 393 22.81 11.94 -13.17
C ALA A 393 23.50 10.60 -13.48
N THR A 394 24.75 10.61 -13.92
CA THR A 394 25.50 9.37 -14.21
C THR A 394 26.88 9.37 -13.54
N ALA A 395 27.32 8.20 -13.07
CA ALA A 395 28.64 7.96 -12.52
C ALA A 395 29.15 6.56 -12.92
N THR A 396 30.47 6.38 -13.01
CA THR A 396 31.12 5.13 -13.43
C THR A 396 32.14 4.61 -12.41
N ASP A 397 32.31 5.31 -11.29
CA ASP A 397 33.39 5.10 -10.31
C ASP A 397 32.96 5.44 -8.87
N GLY A 398 33.45 4.69 -7.89
CA GLY A 398 33.15 4.89 -6.46
C GLY A 398 32.00 4.02 -5.91
N ALA A 399 31.76 4.11 -4.59
CA ALA A 399 30.75 3.32 -3.89
C ALA A 399 29.31 3.79 -4.17
N THR A 400 28.34 2.90 -3.99
CA THR A 400 26.91 3.18 -4.15
C THR A 400 26.39 4.05 -3.00
N ASP A 401 25.87 5.23 -3.31
CA ASP A 401 25.16 6.05 -2.33
C ASP A 401 23.68 5.64 -2.24
N PRO A 402 22.95 5.94 -1.15
CA PRO A 402 21.54 5.56 -1.00
C PRO A 402 20.60 6.03 -2.12
N GLY A 403 20.95 7.09 -2.86
CA GLY A 403 20.19 7.65 -3.99
C GLY A 403 20.61 7.15 -5.37
N ASP A 404 21.57 6.21 -5.43
CA ASP A 404 22.06 5.66 -6.68
C ASP A 404 21.19 4.48 -7.14
N LEU A 405 20.97 4.40 -8.46
CA LEU A 405 20.52 3.21 -9.16
C LEU A 405 21.75 2.50 -9.71
N PRO A 406 22.27 1.47 -9.03
CA PRO A 406 23.37 0.69 -9.56
C PRO A 406 22.92 -0.11 -10.79
N LEU A 407 23.74 -0.09 -11.84
CA LEU A 407 23.63 -0.90 -13.04
C LEU A 407 24.91 -1.72 -13.19
N TRP A 408 24.80 -3.04 -13.04
CA TRP A 408 25.90 -3.97 -13.33
C TRP A 408 25.80 -4.50 -14.76
N ILE A 409 26.91 -4.55 -15.47
CA ILE A 409 27.02 -5.30 -16.73
C ILE A 409 27.95 -6.49 -16.49
N CYS A 410 27.37 -7.69 -16.52
CA CYS A 410 28.06 -8.95 -16.21
C CYS A 410 28.14 -9.84 -17.45
N ALA A 411 29.27 -10.52 -17.62
CA ALA A 411 29.43 -11.48 -18.71
C ALA A 411 28.65 -12.78 -18.41
N ARG A 412 28.62 -13.22 -17.14
CA ARG A 412 28.00 -14.49 -16.73
C ARG A 412 26.90 -14.26 -15.69
N ARG A 413 25.81 -15.03 -15.79
CA ARG A 413 24.68 -15.03 -14.83
C ARG A 413 25.12 -15.16 -13.36
N ALA A 414 26.13 -16.00 -13.09
CA ALA A 414 26.63 -16.26 -11.74
C ALA A 414 27.22 -15.03 -11.04
N GLU A 415 27.78 -14.08 -11.80
CA GLU A 415 28.42 -12.86 -11.25
C GLU A 415 27.37 -11.84 -10.77
N THR A 416 26.15 -11.95 -11.30
CA THR A 416 25.04 -11.04 -11.04
C THR A 416 24.52 -11.16 -9.62
N TRP A 417 24.45 -12.38 -9.09
CA TRP A 417 23.91 -12.62 -7.76
C TRP A 417 24.80 -12.01 -6.67
N GLU A 418 26.11 -12.25 -6.75
CA GLU A 418 27.08 -11.64 -5.85
C GLU A 418 27.02 -10.10 -5.96
N SER A 419 27.01 -9.57 -7.19
CA SER A 419 26.97 -8.11 -7.41
C SER A 419 25.74 -7.43 -6.81
N ILE A 420 24.56 -8.02 -6.98
CA ILE A 420 23.30 -7.48 -6.44
C ILE A 420 23.27 -7.60 -4.91
N THR A 421 23.69 -8.74 -4.36
CA THR A 421 23.63 -8.99 -2.91
C THR A 421 24.68 -8.19 -2.13
N THR A 422 25.87 -7.96 -2.69
CA THR A 422 26.91 -7.16 -2.03
C THR A 422 26.80 -5.66 -2.32
N GLY A 423 26.18 -5.29 -3.43
CA GLY A 423 26.12 -3.92 -3.94
C GLY A 423 24.93 -3.10 -3.46
N ILE A 424 23.97 -3.73 -2.81
CA ILE A 424 22.74 -3.12 -2.28
C ILE A 424 22.86 -3.03 -0.77
N SER A 425 22.59 -1.85 -0.21
CA SER A 425 22.69 -1.56 1.23
C SER A 425 21.87 -2.56 2.07
N ASP A 426 22.46 -3.08 3.16
CA ASP A 426 21.86 -3.99 4.19
C ASP A 426 20.46 -3.58 4.72
N ARG A 427 19.94 -2.41 4.35
CA ARG A 427 18.67 -1.86 4.83
C ARG A 427 17.49 -2.01 3.87
N ALA A 428 17.69 -2.43 2.62
CA ALA A 428 16.60 -2.54 1.64
C ALA A 428 16.22 -4.01 1.42
N GLU A 429 14.97 -4.36 1.70
CA GLU A 429 14.39 -5.62 1.20
C GLU A 429 13.97 -5.39 -0.25
N LEU A 430 14.68 -6.00 -1.19
CA LEU A 430 14.36 -5.90 -2.61
C LEU A 430 13.73 -7.18 -3.12
N GLY A 431 12.65 -7.03 -3.88
CA GLY A 431 12.20 -8.10 -4.75
C GLY A 431 13.14 -8.27 -5.94
N LEU A 432 13.04 -9.41 -6.60
CA LEU A 432 13.86 -9.73 -7.75
C LEU A 432 12.96 -10.03 -8.95
N LEU A 433 13.04 -9.16 -9.96
CA LEU A 433 12.42 -9.37 -11.25
C LEU A 433 13.50 -9.89 -12.20
N TRP A 434 13.42 -11.17 -12.56
CA TRP A 434 14.44 -11.85 -13.34
C TRP A 434 13.91 -12.20 -14.73
N CYS A 435 14.33 -11.44 -15.73
CA CYS A 435 13.98 -11.64 -17.12
C CYS A 435 15.09 -12.44 -17.82
N ASP A 436 14.85 -13.74 -17.99
CA ASP A 436 15.84 -14.69 -18.50
C ASP A 436 15.14 -15.91 -19.13
N SER A 437 15.80 -16.53 -20.10
CA SER A 437 15.32 -17.76 -20.74
C SER A 437 15.64 -19.02 -19.94
N GLU A 438 16.54 -18.91 -18.95
CA GLU A 438 16.95 -19.97 -18.02
C GLU A 438 16.74 -19.54 -16.56
N LEU A 439 16.63 -20.51 -15.65
CA LEU A 439 16.48 -20.22 -14.22
C LEU A 439 17.78 -19.68 -13.60
N GLY A 440 18.92 -20.28 -13.97
CA GLY A 440 20.24 -19.86 -13.52
C GLY A 440 20.37 -19.73 -11.98
N PRO A 441 21.14 -18.76 -11.47
CA PRO A 441 21.34 -18.57 -10.02
C PRO A 441 20.13 -17.96 -9.30
N ALA A 442 19.08 -17.54 -10.02
CA ALA A 442 17.86 -16.98 -9.41
C ALA A 442 17.19 -17.95 -8.43
N ALA A 443 17.42 -19.25 -8.61
CA ALA A 443 17.03 -20.33 -7.70
C ALA A 443 17.43 -20.11 -6.23
N ALA A 444 18.48 -19.33 -5.97
CA ALA A 444 18.99 -19.05 -4.63
C ALA A 444 18.28 -17.89 -3.91
N ALA A 445 17.43 -17.12 -4.60
CA ALA A 445 16.74 -15.97 -4.02
C ALA A 445 15.55 -16.36 -3.14
N GLU A 446 15.11 -15.41 -2.30
CA GLU A 446 13.90 -15.55 -1.48
C GLU A 446 12.66 -15.67 -2.38
N PRO A 447 11.94 -16.80 -2.34
CA PRO A 447 10.95 -17.10 -3.36
C PRO A 447 9.68 -16.23 -3.27
N GLU A 448 9.37 -15.70 -2.08
CA GLU A 448 8.17 -14.90 -1.85
C GLU A 448 8.21 -13.53 -2.54
N SER A 449 9.42 -13.05 -2.92
CA SER A 449 9.65 -11.77 -3.60
C SER A 449 10.36 -11.92 -4.94
N LEU A 450 10.34 -13.12 -5.53
CA LEU A 450 10.94 -13.44 -6.83
C LEU A 450 9.87 -13.61 -7.91
N ALA A 451 10.08 -12.99 -9.07
CA ALA A 451 9.35 -13.29 -10.30
C ALA A 451 10.31 -13.53 -11.47
N LEU A 452 10.14 -14.66 -12.14
CA LEU A 452 10.86 -15.02 -13.36
C LEU A 452 9.96 -14.76 -14.57
N VAL A 453 10.51 -14.16 -15.62
CA VAL A 453 9.78 -13.80 -16.83
C VAL A 453 10.58 -14.22 -18.06
N GLY A 454 9.94 -14.95 -18.96
CA GLY A 454 10.54 -15.37 -20.23
C GLY A 454 11.24 -16.72 -20.18
N LEU A 455 11.00 -17.52 -19.12
CA LEU A 455 11.61 -18.84 -18.96
C LEU A 455 11.23 -19.73 -20.14
N ARG A 456 12.25 -20.23 -20.85
CA ARG A 456 12.10 -21.08 -22.04
C ARG A 456 12.44 -22.53 -21.74
N THR A 457 13.46 -22.74 -20.92
CA THR A 457 13.90 -24.07 -20.54
C THR A 457 14.12 -24.13 -19.03
N ALA A 458 13.78 -25.28 -18.46
CA ALA A 458 14.10 -25.61 -17.08
C ALA A 458 14.33 -27.13 -17.01
N THR A 459 15.37 -27.53 -16.31
CA THR A 459 15.59 -28.93 -15.95
C THR A 459 14.49 -29.42 -15.00
N ARG A 460 14.39 -30.73 -14.83
CA ARG A 460 13.41 -31.33 -13.91
C ARG A 460 13.63 -30.87 -12.47
N GLU A 461 14.88 -30.74 -12.04
CA GLU A 461 15.24 -30.28 -10.70
C GLU A 461 14.82 -28.82 -10.46
N GLU A 462 15.04 -27.95 -11.46
CA GLU A 462 14.64 -26.54 -11.43
C GLU A 462 13.12 -26.38 -11.43
N SER A 463 12.41 -27.15 -12.25
CA SER A 463 10.94 -27.18 -12.27
C SER A 463 10.34 -27.62 -10.94
N ASP A 464 10.98 -28.58 -10.26
CA ASP A 464 10.57 -29.02 -8.93
C ASP A 464 10.89 -27.96 -7.86
N LEU A 465 11.99 -27.21 -8.02
CA LEU A 465 12.33 -26.11 -7.12
C LEU A 465 11.31 -24.97 -7.22
N ILE A 466 10.94 -24.55 -8.44
CA ILE A 466 9.94 -23.51 -8.69
C ILE A 466 8.63 -23.86 -7.97
N ARG A 467 8.15 -25.10 -8.14
CA ARG A 467 6.91 -25.58 -7.51
C ARG A 467 7.01 -25.68 -5.98
N ARG A 468 8.10 -26.24 -5.46
CA ARG A 468 8.26 -26.43 -4.00
C ARG A 468 8.43 -25.11 -3.25
N ARG A 469 9.02 -24.11 -3.89
CA ARG A 469 9.29 -22.80 -3.28
C ARG A 469 8.24 -21.75 -3.61
N ASP A 470 7.22 -22.05 -4.40
CA ASP A 470 6.20 -21.08 -4.85
C ASP A 470 6.81 -19.89 -5.62
N VAL A 471 7.86 -20.13 -6.42
CA VAL A 471 8.44 -19.07 -7.25
C VAL A 471 7.45 -18.74 -8.38
N LEU A 472 7.13 -17.46 -8.56
CA LEU A 472 6.33 -17.05 -9.71
C LEU A 472 7.19 -17.13 -10.97
N ALA A 473 7.00 -18.17 -11.77
CA ALA A 473 7.65 -18.32 -13.07
C ALA A 473 6.63 -18.14 -14.19
N LEU A 474 6.87 -17.14 -15.05
CA LEU A 474 6.08 -16.84 -16.24
C LEU A 474 6.90 -17.25 -17.45
N THR A 475 6.55 -18.41 -18.01
CA THR A 475 7.22 -18.98 -19.17
C THR A 475 6.87 -18.22 -20.46
N MET A 476 7.61 -18.51 -21.54
CA MET A 476 7.25 -17.98 -22.86
C MET A 476 5.83 -18.40 -23.28
N GLU A 477 5.41 -19.62 -22.96
CA GLU A 477 4.04 -20.10 -23.22
C GLU A 477 2.99 -19.33 -22.42
N ASP A 478 3.27 -19.02 -21.14
CA ASP A 478 2.38 -18.18 -20.32
C ASP A 478 2.22 -16.79 -20.94
N ILE A 479 3.32 -16.19 -21.39
CA ILE A 479 3.33 -14.86 -22.01
C ILE A 479 2.56 -14.86 -23.32
N ASP A 480 2.71 -15.90 -24.16
CA ASP A 480 1.93 -16.05 -25.38
C ASP A 480 0.42 -16.17 -25.09
N LEU A 481 0.06 -16.78 -23.97
CA LEU A 481 -1.34 -17.02 -23.57
C LEU A 481 -2.01 -15.79 -22.94
N VAL A 482 -1.35 -15.09 -22.01
CA VAL A 482 -1.94 -13.94 -21.29
C VAL A 482 -1.50 -12.57 -21.84
N GLY A 483 -0.47 -12.54 -22.68
CA GLY A 483 0.18 -11.34 -23.16
C GLY A 483 1.15 -10.73 -22.15
N ILE A 484 2.23 -10.12 -22.66
CA ILE A 484 3.31 -9.54 -21.84
C ILE A 484 2.83 -8.53 -20.78
N ARG A 485 1.76 -7.78 -21.07
CA ARG A 485 1.25 -6.75 -20.14
C ARG A 485 0.69 -7.36 -18.86
N GLU A 486 -0.09 -8.43 -18.98
CA GLU A 486 -0.66 -9.12 -17.83
C GLU A 486 0.40 -9.94 -17.09
N ALA A 487 1.30 -10.61 -17.81
CA ALA A 487 2.43 -11.31 -17.23
C ALA A 487 3.29 -10.37 -16.36
N MET A 488 3.67 -9.20 -16.90
CA MET A 488 4.45 -8.21 -16.17
C MET A 488 3.67 -7.57 -15.01
N ARG A 489 2.35 -7.40 -15.11
CA ARG A 489 1.52 -6.93 -13.99
C ARG A 489 1.62 -7.89 -12.80
N ARG A 490 1.52 -9.20 -13.04
CA ARG A 490 1.66 -10.24 -12.02
C ARG A 490 3.09 -10.28 -11.44
N ALA A 491 4.10 -10.21 -12.31
CA ALA A 491 5.50 -10.20 -11.90
C ALA A 491 5.83 -8.99 -11.02
N LEU A 492 5.44 -7.79 -11.46
CA LEU A 492 5.66 -6.55 -10.71
C LEU A 492 4.92 -6.56 -9.37
N GLN A 493 3.69 -7.08 -9.33
CA GLN A 493 2.97 -7.28 -8.07
C GLN A 493 3.77 -8.17 -7.12
N ARG A 494 4.21 -9.36 -7.58
CA ARG A 494 5.00 -10.30 -6.76
C ARG A 494 6.24 -9.65 -6.15
N VAL A 495 7.02 -8.92 -6.94
CA VAL A 495 8.31 -8.37 -6.50
C VAL A 495 8.19 -7.04 -5.76
N THR A 496 7.02 -6.42 -5.69
CA THR A 496 6.79 -5.13 -4.98
C THR A 496 5.88 -5.24 -3.77
N VAL A 497 5.19 -6.36 -3.58
CA VAL A 497 4.24 -6.55 -2.47
C VAL A 497 4.97 -6.57 -1.12
N LEU A 498 6.10 -7.26 -1.01
CA LEU A 498 6.84 -7.45 0.25
C LEU A 498 8.11 -6.60 0.38
N SER A 499 8.43 -5.77 -0.61
CA SER A 499 9.74 -5.13 -0.76
C SER A 499 9.66 -3.59 -0.87
N ASP A 500 10.79 -2.91 -0.65
CA ASP A 500 10.94 -1.45 -0.83
C ASP A 500 11.06 -1.03 -2.31
N GLY A 501 11.03 -2.01 -3.20
CA GLY A 501 11.33 -1.92 -4.63
C GLY A 501 11.97 -3.22 -5.11
N PHE A 502 12.46 -3.25 -6.34
CA PHE A 502 13.05 -4.46 -6.89
C PHE A 502 14.32 -4.19 -7.69
N ALA A 503 15.16 -5.22 -7.74
CA ALA A 503 16.22 -5.33 -8.72
C ALA A 503 15.66 -5.96 -10.00
N LEU A 504 15.95 -5.38 -11.15
CA LEU A 504 15.68 -5.98 -12.45
C LEU A 504 16.97 -6.64 -12.95
N VAL A 505 16.90 -7.92 -13.25
CA VAL A 505 17.93 -8.65 -14.00
C VAL A 505 17.40 -8.88 -15.40
N LEU A 506 18.16 -8.42 -16.39
CA LEU A 506 17.84 -8.56 -17.81
C LEU A 506 18.98 -9.31 -18.49
N ASP A 507 18.71 -10.55 -18.89
CA ASP A 507 19.68 -11.38 -19.59
C ASP A 507 19.58 -11.21 -21.12
N ALA A 508 20.72 -11.33 -21.81
CA ALA A 508 20.80 -11.22 -23.27
C ALA A 508 19.86 -12.19 -23.99
N SER A 509 19.62 -13.38 -23.43
CA SER A 509 18.81 -14.43 -24.05
C SER A 509 17.29 -14.15 -24.08
N VAL A 510 16.81 -13.18 -23.29
CA VAL A 510 15.35 -12.94 -23.14
C VAL A 510 14.79 -12.04 -24.24
N GLY A 511 15.60 -11.14 -24.79
CA GLY A 511 15.16 -10.10 -25.71
C GLY A 511 15.72 -10.27 -27.11
N ARG A 512 14.86 -10.20 -28.12
CA ARG A 512 15.32 -10.29 -29.52
C ARG A 512 16.34 -9.21 -29.84
N GLY A 513 17.40 -9.64 -30.53
CA GLY A 513 18.50 -8.78 -30.98
C GLY A 513 19.57 -8.48 -29.93
N MET A 514 19.46 -9.05 -28.72
CA MET A 514 20.48 -8.94 -27.67
C MET A 514 21.54 -10.05 -27.74
N GLU A 515 21.25 -11.20 -28.36
CA GLU A 515 22.22 -12.26 -28.64
C GLU A 515 22.57 -12.36 -30.14
N PRO A 516 23.82 -12.67 -30.51
CA PRO A 516 24.24 -12.83 -31.90
C PRO A 516 23.64 -14.06 -32.60
N ASP A 517 23.41 -15.15 -31.86
CA ASP A 517 23.13 -16.49 -32.43
C ASP A 517 21.63 -16.87 -32.43
N GLU A 518 20.77 -16.11 -31.75
CA GLU A 518 19.33 -16.35 -31.66
C GLU A 518 18.49 -15.20 -32.24
N LEU A 519 18.64 -14.90 -33.53
CA LEU A 519 17.92 -13.80 -34.19
C LEU A 519 16.37 -13.92 -34.14
N GLU A 520 15.82 -15.10 -33.84
CA GLU A 520 14.36 -15.33 -33.84
C GLU A 520 13.74 -15.75 -32.49
N ALA A 521 14.53 -16.03 -31.45
CA ALA A 521 14.00 -16.51 -30.18
C ALA A 521 13.99 -15.41 -29.10
N GLY A 522 13.09 -15.54 -28.11
CA GLY A 522 12.89 -14.51 -27.08
C GLY A 522 11.75 -13.54 -27.38
N LEU A 523 11.51 -12.64 -26.43
CA LEU A 523 10.48 -11.62 -26.50
C LEU A 523 10.74 -10.68 -27.67
N SER A 524 9.69 -10.33 -28.40
CA SER A 524 9.80 -9.35 -29.47
C SER A 524 10.24 -7.98 -28.94
N TYR A 525 10.78 -7.13 -29.82
CA TYR A 525 11.14 -5.76 -29.47
C TYR A 525 9.99 -5.01 -28.77
N ARG A 526 8.76 -5.20 -29.24
CA ARG A 526 7.56 -4.57 -28.66
C ARG A 526 7.24 -5.11 -27.28
N GLU A 527 7.40 -6.41 -27.06
CA GLU A 527 7.15 -7.03 -25.76
C GLU A 527 8.19 -6.62 -24.72
N CYS A 528 9.47 -6.68 -25.07
CA CYS A 528 10.54 -6.13 -24.22
C CYS A 528 10.29 -4.66 -23.89
N SER A 529 10.01 -3.83 -24.90
CA SER A 529 9.73 -2.41 -24.67
C SER A 529 8.53 -2.20 -23.75
N THR A 530 7.43 -2.93 -23.96
CA THR A 530 6.23 -2.86 -23.11
C THR A 530 6.52 -3.30 -21.69
N ALA A 531 7.29 -4.38 -21.50
CA ALA A 531 7.70 -4.86 -20.18
C ALA A 531 8.52 -3.82 -19.43
N MET A 532 9.50 -3.22 -20.11
CA MET A 532 10.36 -2.18 -19.55
C MET A 532 9.58 -0.89 -19.25
N GLU A 533 8.63 -0.50 -20.10
CA GLU A 533 7.73 0.63 -19.82
C GLU A 533 6.88 0.40 -18.56
N LEU A 534 6.43 -0.84 -18.31
CA LEU A 534 5.72 -1.21 -17.08
C LEU A 534 6.65 -1.18 -15.85
N VAL A 535 7.91 -1.63 -16.01
CA VAL A 535 8.95 -1.47 -14.98
C VAL A 535 9.13 0.01 -14.63
N ALA A 536 9.27 0.89 -15.61
CA ALA A 536 9.40 2.33 -15.39
C ALA A 536 8.17 2.92 -14.70
N ALA A 537 6.97 2.53 -15.17
CA ALA A 537 5.70 2.99 -14.61
C ALA A 537 5.48 2.54 -13.16
N SER A 538 6.09 1.43 -12.74
CA SER A 538 6.00 0.93 -11.36
C SER A 538 6.64 1.89 -10.34
N GLY A 539 7.65 2.66 -10.75
CA GLY A 539 8.46 3.48 -9.85
C GLY A 539 9.25 2.71 -8.80
N GLY A 540 9.26 1.36 -8.88
CA GLY A 540 9.86 0.46 -7.88
C GLY A 540 11.27 0.01 -8.18
N LEU A 541 11.85 0.40 -9.33
CA LEU A 541 13.19 -0.02 -9.73
C LEU A 541 14.28 0.58 -8.82
N LYS A 542 15.08 -0.28 -8.20
CA LYS A 542 16.16 0.09 -7.26
C LYS A 542 17.55 -0.39 -7.67
N ALA A 543 17.62 -1.39 -8.53
CA ALA A 543 18.87 -1.95 -9.03
C ALA A 543 18.65 -2.55 -10.42
N LEU A 544 19.70 -2.57 -11.23
CA LEU A 544 19.70 -3.15 -12.56
C LEU A 544 20.91 -4.07 -12.75
N ALA A 545 20.71 -5.21 -13.37
CA ALA A 545 21.80 -6.00 -13.92
C ALA A 545 21.49 -6.39 -15.36
N LEU A 546 22.46 -6.17 -16.24
CA LEU A 546 22.47 -6.63 -17.62
C LEU A 546 23.46 -7.78 -17.73
N THR A 547 23.01 -8.95 -18.16
CA THR A 547 23.80 -10.19 -18.15
C THR A 547 23.95 -10.78 -19.55
N GLY A 548 25.03 -11.53 -19.79
CA GLY A 548 25.33 -12.10 -21.10
C GLY A 548 26.09 -11.17 -22.04
N PHE A 549 26.71 -10.10 -21.50
CA PHE A 549 27.49 -9.14 -22.29
C PHE A 549 28.94 -9.10 -21.82
N ASP A 550 29.87 -9.48 -22.70
CA ASP A 550 31.30 -9.38 -22.49
C ASP A 550 31.93 -8.27 -23.36
N ALA A 551 33.26 -8.18 -23.37
CA ALA A 551 33.98 -7.17 -24.15
C ALA A 551 33.73 -7.28 -25.68
N ASP A 552 33.40 -8.47 -26.17
CA ASP A 552 33.25 -8.80 -27.59
C ASP A 552 31.80 -8.66 -28.08
N ALA A 553 30.87 -8.27 -27.19
CA ALA A 553 29.47 -8.04 -27.54
C ALA A 553 29.30 -7.14 -28.77
N SER A 554 28.42 -7.54 -29.69
CA SER A 554 28.21 -6.78 -30.94
C SER A 554 27.65 -5.37 -30.65
N PRO A 555 28.04 -4.34 -31.43
CA PRO A 555 27.46 -3.00 -31.33
C PRO A 555 25.92 -2.98 -31.38
N SER A 556 25.32 -3.81 -32.23
CA SER A 556 23.87 -3.94 -32.37
C SER A 556 23.21 -4.52 -31.13
N ALA A 557 23.81 -5.55 -30.53
CA ALA A 557 23.30 -6.19 -29.32
C ALA A 557 23.32 -5.24 -28.12
N LEU A 558 24.44 -4.54 -27.92
CA LEU A 558 24.55 -3.53 -26.86
C LEU A 558 23.54 -2.40 -27.05
N LYS A 559 23.35 -1.94 -28.29
CA LYS A 559 22.38 -0.89 -28.59
C LYS A 559 20.94 -1.33 -28.30
N ALA A 560 20.59 -2.59 -28.59
CA ALA A 560 19.27 -3.15 -28.26
C ALA A 560 19.06 -3.21 -26.74
N ALA A 561 20.02 -3.78 -26.01
CA ALA A 561 19.98 -3.86 -24.55
C ALA A 561 19.86 -2.50 -23.89
N TYR A 562 20.68 -1.52 -24.29
CA TYR A 562 20.60 -0.15 -23.79
C TYR A 562 19.27 0.52 -24.12
N GLY A 563 18.69 0.25 -25.29
CA GLY A 563 17.34 0.70 -25.63
C GLY A 563 16.29 0.21 -24.63
N TYR A 564 16.32 -1.07 -24.27
CA TYR A 564 15.41 -1.64 -23.28
C TYR A 564 15.63 -1.06 -21.88
N LEU A 565 16.89 -0.90 -21.46
CA LEU A 565 17.20 -0.25 -20.18
C LEU A 565 16.71 1.20 -20.15
N LEU A 566 16.85 1.97 -21.23
CA LEU A 566 16.31 3.33 -21.32
C LEU A 566 14.79 3.36 -21.19
N SER A 567 14.08 2.40 -21.78
CA SER A 567 12.63 2.23 -21.58
C SER A 567 12.31 1.95 -20.11
N ALA A 568 13.10 1.10 -19.43
CA ALA A 568 12.95 0.80 -18.00
C ALA A 568 13.23 2.00 -17.09
N LEU A 569 14.05 2.94 -17.56
CA LEU A 569 14.33 4.22 -16.90
C LEU A 569 13.28 5.30 -17.21
N GLY A 570 12.33 5.02 -18.11
CA GLY A 570 11.22 5.92 -18.44
C GLY A 570 11.44 6.81 -19.65
N LYS A 571 12.40 6.48 -20.54
CA LYS A 571 12.55 7.19 -21.82
C LYS A 571 11.29 6.97 -22.68
N ARG A 572 10.62 8.07 -23.04
CA ARG A 572 9.47 8.06 -23.96
C ARG A 572 9.88 8.62 -25.32
N ILE A 573 9.31 8.06 -26.39
CA ILE A 573 9.54 8.48 -27.78
C ILE A 573 9.00 9.90 -28.03
N LEU A 574 7.87 10.25 -27.42
CA LEU A 574 7.26 11.58 -27.51
C LEU A 574 7.61 12.39 -26.25
N ARG A 575 8.60 13.29 -26.35
CA ARG A 575 8.75 14.37 -25.39
C ARG A 575 7.82 15.51 -25.79
N GLY A 576 6.63 15.54 -25.22
CA GLY A 576 5.91 16.80 -25.09
C GLY A 576 6.58 17.57 -23.97
N GLU A 577 7.24 18.69 -24.29
CA GLU A 577 7.56 19.70 -23.30
C GLU A 577 6.26 20.04 -22.56
N THR A 578 6.19 19.72 -21.27
CA THR A 578 5.14 20.27 -20.40
C THR A 578 5.79 20.63 -19.06
N ARG A 579 5.71 21.93 -18.77
CA ARG A 579 6.14 22.61 -17.55
C ARG A 579 5.46 22.08 -16.30
#